data_AF-A0A6A8HUL9-F1
#
_entry.id   AF-A0A6A8HUL9-F1
#
_cell.length_a   1.000
_cell.length_b   1.000
_cell.length_c   1.000
_cell.angle_alpha   90.00
_cell.angle_beta   90.00
_cell.angle_gamma   90.00
#
_symmetry.space_group_name_H-M   'P 1'
#
loop_
_entity.id
_entity.type
_entity.pdbx_description
1 polymer ?
#
loop_
_entity_poly.entity_id
_entity_poly.type
_entity_poly.pdbx_seq_one_letter_code
_entity_poly.pdbx_strand_id
1 'polypeptide(L)'
;MAKGFVEELVDNVIEKDDEQTSFRVPSKRENLVLRVDNDLLSRFSNGNAKLEKMLRNLLRNRSAKNKREVININKRNYKIFL
;
A
#
# COMPACT_ATOMS: atom_id res chain seq x y z
N MET A 1 -14.83 -14.39 -8.12
CA MET A 1 -14.20 -13.84 -6.90
C MET A 1 -13.39 -12.65 -7.34
N ALA A 2 -13.73 -11.44 -6.90
CA ALA A 2 -12.94 -10.26 -7.25
C ALA A 2 -11.58 -10.40 -6.57
N LYS A 3 -10.49 -10.36 -7.34
CA LYS A 3 -9.14 -10.27 -6.77
C LYS A 3 -9.13 -9.10 -5.78
N GLY A 4 -8.66 -9.32 -4.56
CA GLY A 4 -8.59 -8.28 -3.56
C GLY A 4 -7.62 -7.20 -4.03
N PHE A 5 -7.90 -5.93 -3.73
CA PHE A 5 -7.00 -4.82 -4.09
C PHE A 5 -5.57 -5.05 -3.57
N VAL A 6 -5.44 -5.75 -2.43
CA VAL A 6 -4.15 -6.16 -1.86
C VAL A 6 -3.42 -7.19 -2.73
N GLU A 7 -4.13 -8.15 -3.33
CA GLU A 7 -3.51 -9.14 -4.22
C GLU A 7 -2.97 -8.45 -5.47
N GLU A 8 -3.76 -7.57 -6.09
CA GLU A 8 -3.30 -6.77 -7.23
C GLU A 8 -2.11 -5.87 -6.86
N LEU A 9 -2.10 -5.31 -5.65
CA LEU A 9 -0.98 -4.50 -5.18
C LEU A 9 0.29 -5.32 -4.99
N VAL A 10 0.19 -6.52 -4.42
CA VAL A 10 1.31 -7.43 -4.18
C VAL A 10 1.89 -7.97 -5.49
N ASP A 11 1.07 -8.13 -6.53
CA ASP A 11 1.55 -8.44 -7.89
C ASP A 11 2.35 -7.27 -8.53
N ASN A 12 2.18 -6.04 -8.04
CA ASN A 12 2.81 -4.84 -8.58
C ASN A 12 4.06 -4.39 -7.79
N VAL A 13 4.90 -5.32 -7.34
CA VAL A 13 6.19 -4.98 -6.70
C VAL A 13 7.11 -4.27 -7.69
N ILE A 14 7.62 -3.10 -7.29
CA ILE A 14 8.61 -2.33 -8.06
C ILE A 14 10.03 -2.67 -7.57
N GLU A 15 10.19 -2.72 -6.25
CA GLU A 15 11.48 -2.84 -5.59
C GLU A 15 11.29 -3.58 -4.27
N LYS A 16 12.24 -4.45 -3.95
CA LYS A 16 12.23 -5.23 -2.72
C LYS A 16 13.60 -5.10 -2.08
N ASP A 17 13.65 -4.39 -0.97
CA ASP A 17 14.80 -4.30 -0.08
C ASP A 17 14.68 -5.32 1.06
N ASP A 18 15.76 -5.52 1.82
CA ASP A 18 15.77 -6.39 3.00
C ASP A 18 14.80 -5.91 4.10
N GLU A 19 14.60 -4.60 4.22
CA GLU A 19 13.73 -4.02 5.26
C GLU A 19 12.33 -3.67 4.74
N GLN A 20 12.20 -3.23 3.48
CA GLN A 20 10.96 -2.67 2.93
C GLN A 20 10.72 -3.15 1.50
N THR A 21 9.44 -3.28 1.13
CA THR A 21 9.04 -3.54 -0.25
C THR A 21 8.22 -2.38 -0.78
N SER A 22 8.57 -1.92 -1.97
CA SER A 22 7.87 -0.86 -2.69
C SER A 22 6.94 -1.47 -3.74
N PHE A 23 5.65 -1.14 -3.67
CA PHE A 23 4.59 -1.57 -4.57
C PHE A 23 4.10 -0.39 -5.39
N ARG A 24 3.83 -0.63 -6.67
CA ARG A 24 3.09 0.31 -7.50
C ARG A 24 1.62 0.14 -7.20
N VAL A 25 0.96 1.21 -6.78
CA VAL A 25 -0.48 1.11 -6.59
C VAL A 25 -1.18 1.16 -7.95
N PRO A 26 -2.02 0.17 -8.30
CA PRO A 26 -2.81 0.19 -9.53
C PRO A 26 -3.93 1.22 -9.42
N SER A 27 -3.57 2.49 -9.58
CA SER A 27 -4.50 3.62 -9.57
C SER A 27 -4.62 4.20 -10.98
N LYS A 28 -5.85 4.52 -11.40
CA LYS A 28 -6.11 5.27 -12.64
C LYS A 28 -5.61 6.73 -12.57
N ARG A 29 -5.28 7.22 -11.38
CA ARG A 29 -4.87 8.60 -11.11
C ARG A 29 -3.45 8.60 -10.52
N GLU A 30 -2.46 8.74 -11.42
CA GLU A 30 -1.05 9.07 -11.17
C GLU A 30 -0.14 8.03 -10.46
N ASN A 31 1.19 8.26 -10.56
CA ASN A 31 2.27 7.38 -10.08
C ASN A 31 2.38 7.39 -8.56
N LEU A 32 1.65 6.49 -7.91
CA LEU A 32 1.77 6.24 -6.48
C LEU A 32 2.63 5.00 -6.21
N VAL A 33 3.58 5.16 -5.30
CA VAL A 33 4.38 4.06 -4.76
C VAL A 33 4.03 3.88 -3.29
N LEU A 34 3.68 2.66 -2.90
CA LEU A 34 3.48 2.29 -1.51
C LEU A 34 4.73 1.54 -1.04
N ARG A 35 5.45 2.08 -0.07
CA ARG A 35 6.59 1.40 0.53
C ARG A 35 6.19 0.87 1.89
N VAL A 36 6.36 -0.42 2.11
CA VAL A 36 5.86 -1.14 3.29
C VAL A 36 6.99 -1.94 3.93
N ASP A 37 7.14 -1.87 5.25
CA ASP A 37 8.06 -2.74 5.99
C ASP A 37 7.74 -4.23 5.74
N ASN A 38 8.77 -5.03 5.48
CA ASN A 38 8.62 -6.46 5.17
C ASN A 38 7.92 -7.23 6.31
N ASP A 39 8.18 -6.85 7.55
CA ASP A 39 7.45 -7.34 8.73
C ASP A 39 5.93 -7.18 8.62
N LEU A 40 5.47 -6.07 8.04
CA LEU A 40 4.05 -5.81 7.90
C LEU A 40 3.46 -6.61 6.75
N LEU A 41 4.22 -6.95 5.69
CA LEU A 41 3.73 -7.71 4.53
C LEU A 41 3.06 -9.03 4.90
N SER A 42 3.61 -9.73 5.89
CA SER A 42 3.00 -10.94 6.45
C SER A 42 1.56 -10.71 6.93
N ARG A 43 1.24 -9.49 7.40
CA ARG A 43 -0.10 -9.07 7.81
C ARG A 43 -0.99 -8.63 6.65
N PHE A 44 -0.42 -8.27 5.49
CA PHE A 44 -1.19 -8.01 4.27
C PHE A 44 -1.71 -9.32 3.67
N SER A 45 -0.86 -10.35 3.64
CA SER A 45 -1.21 -11.68 3.09
C SER A 45 -2.31 -12.40 3.87
N ASN A 46 -2.46 -12.12 5.16
CA ASN A 46 -3.50 -12.71 6.01
C ASN A 46 -4.89 -12.04 5.87
N GLY A 47 -5.16 -11.32 4.78
CA GLY A 47 -6.50 -10.81 4.49
C GLY A 47 -6.98 -9.71 5.44
N ASN A 48 -6.12 -8.73 5.74
CA ASN A 48 -6.45 -7.67 6.68
C ASN A 48 -7.36 -6.61 6.04
N ALA A 49 -8.69 -6.80 6.13
CA ALA A 49 -9.69 -5.88 5.59
C ALA A 49 -9.56 -4.43 6.11
N LYS A 50 -9.07 -4.24 7.33
CA LYS A 50 -8.77 -2.89 7.88
C LYS A 50 -7.66 -2.21 7.06
N LEU A 51 -6.64 -2.97 6.71
CA LEU A 51 -5.51 -2.48 5.94
C LEU A 51 -5.94 -2.10 4.52
N GLU A 52 -6.75 -2.94 3.87
CA GLU A 52 -7.30 -2.60 2.56
C GLU A 52 -8.13 -1.31 2.62
N LYS A 53 -8.99 -1.18 3.64
CA LYS A 53 -9.79 0.04 3.87
C LYS A 53 -8.92 1.27 4.11
N MET A 54 -7.84 1.12 4.88
CA MET A 54 -6.86 2.18 5.11
C MET A 54 -6.19 2.63 3.80
N LEU A 55 -5.69 1.69 3.01
CA LEU A 55 -5.08 2.01 1.71
C LEU A 55 -6.07 2.71 0.78
N ARG A 56 -7.30 2.19 0.68
CA ARG A 56 -8.38 2.81 -0.10
C ARG A 56 -8.68 4.24 0.40
N ASN A 57 -8.68 4.47 1.71
CA ASN A 57 -8.89 5.80 2.28
C ASN A 57 -7.74 6.76 1.98
N LEU A 58 -6.49 6.31 2.11
CA LEU A 58 -5.31 7.11 1.75
C LEU A 58 -5.34 7.50 0.27
N LEU A 59 -5.69 6.55 -0.60
CA LEU A 59 -5.86 6.79 -2.03
C LEU A 59 -7.00 7.77 -2.34
N ARG A 60 -8.11 7.66 -1.61
CA ARG A 60 -9.29 8.49 -1.82
C ARG A 60 -9.08 9.92 -1.33
N ASN A 61 -8.36 10.10 -0.23
CA ASN A 61 -8.09 11.42 0.36
C ASN A 61 -6.91 12.14 -0.31
N ARG A 62 -6.21 11.48 -1.24
CA ARG A 62 -5.13 12.07 -2.01
C ARG A 62 -5.66 13.15 -2.97
N SER A 63 -5.02 14.32 -2.94
CA SER A 63 -5.29 15.40 -3.88
C SER A 63 -4.74 15.06 -5.27
N ALA A 64 -5.55 15.25 -6.30
CA ALA A 64 -5.19 15.03 -7.72
C ALA A 64 -4.07 15.97 -8.24
N LYS A 65 -3.54 16.86 -7.39
CA LYS A 65 -2.42 17.75 -7.72
C LYS A 65 -1.03 17.10 -7.48
N ASN A 66 -0.95 16.01 -6.72
CA ASN A 66 0.33 15.42 -6.30
C ASN A 66 0.85 14.39 -7.32
N LYS A 67 1.46 14.82 -8.42
CA LYS A 67 1.91 13.95 -9.54
C LYS A 67 2.73 12.70 -9.19
N ARG A 68 3.46 12.71 -8.06
CA ARG A 68 4.28 11.58 -7.60
C ARG A 68 4.31 11.60 -6.09
N GLU A 69 3.90 10.50 -5.46
CA GLU A 69 3.85 10.41 -4.00
C GLU A 69 4.27 9.00 -3.57
N VAL A 70 5.09 8.94 -2.53
CA VAL A 70 5.53 7.70 -1.90
C VAL A 70 4.91 7.64 -0.51
N ILE A 71 4.02 6.67 -0.30
CA ILE A 71 3.40 6.45 1.00
C ILE A 71 4.23 5.40 1.73
N ASN A 72 4.89 5.82 2.81
CA ASN A 72 5.67 4.93 3.67
C ASN A 72 4.81 4.38 4.80
N ILE A 73 4.57 3.07 4.79
CA ILE A 73 3.90 2.33 5.85
C ILE A 73 4.95 1.55 6.64
N ASN A 74 5.30 2.10 7.79
CA ASN A 74 6.16 1.44 8.77
C ASN A 74 5.36 1.00 9.99
N LYS A 75 5.94 0.17 10.86
CA LYS A 75 5.29 -0.32 12.09
C LYS A 75 4.72 0.81 12.98
N ARG A 76 5.35 1.98 13.01
CA ARG A 76 4.93 3.13 13.84
C ARG A 76 3.68 3.78 13.26
N ASN A 77 3.69 4.08 11.97
CA ASN A 77 2.56 4.69 11.27
C ASN A 77 1.40 3.72 11.14
N TYR A 78 1.68 2.42 10.99
CA TYR A 78 0.67 1.37 10.94
C TYR A 78 -0.22 1.36 12.19
N LYS A 79 0.32 1.65 13.38
CA LYS A 79 -0.48 1.76 14.62
C LYS A 79 -1.50 2.90 14.58
N ILE A 80 -1.25 3.97 13.83
CA ILE A 80 -2.19 5.09 13.67
C ILE A 80 -3.46 4.63 12.94
N PHE A 81 -3.36 3.52 12.20
CA PHE A 81 -4.44 3.01 11.37
C PHE A 81 -5.08 1.70 11.89
N LEU A 82 -4.66 1.19 13.06
CA LEU A 82 -5.25 0.01 13.71
C LEU A 82 -6.47 0.36 14.55
#